data_AF-A0A4U9U430-F1
#
_entry.id   AF-A0A4U9U430-F1
#
_cell.length_a   1.000
_cell.length_b   1.000
_cell.length_c   1.000
_cell.angle_alpha   90.00
_cell.angle_beta   90.00
_cell.angle_gamma   90.00
#
_symmetry.space_group_name_H-M   'P 1'
#
loop_
_entity.id
_entity.type
_entity.pdbx_description
1 polymer ?
#
loop_
_entity_poly.entity_id
_entity_poly.type
_entity_poly.pdbx_seq_one_letter_code
_entity_poly.pdbx_strand_id
1 'polypeptide(L)'
;MKELDAFPTRPQDRFAISEADKQVYREQLYPYWEKRSMKDFINGQMSEEVKTATQTQIFSVNQTDKGQGHIIIDYPRLLNNGLDNLLTELQSHAEQQPDNAFYAAALLLLQASQRHILRYESLARQMAEQCSDETRRAELLRIAEISSHNAHHKPQDFYQACQLFWYMNIILQYESNASSLSLGRFDQYMLPFYQASLNQGQDPAFLKELLESLWVKCNDIVLLRSTSSARYFAGFPTGYTILLGGLTETGRSAVNVLSFLCLDGLPEYPPATAEPRRAGQ
;
A
#
# COMPACT_ATOMS: atom_id res chain seq x y z
N MET A 1 -13.79 14.21 -14.93
CA MET A 1 -14.53 14.55 -16.18
C MET A 1 -13.63 14.93 -17.34
N LYS A 2 -12.88 16.03 -17.28
CA LYS A 2 -12.16 16.61 -18.44
C LYS A 2 -11.11 15.70 -19.10
N GLU A 3 -10.61 14.67 -18.41
CA GLU A 3 -9.48 13.85 -18.87
C GLU A 3 -9.82 12.37 -19.11
N LEU A 4 -11.06 11.94 -18.86
CA LEU A 4 -11.42 10.50 -18.92
C LEU A 4 -11.14 9.88 -20.28
N ASP A 5 -11.43 10.59 -21.36
CA ASP A 5 -11.17 10.14 -22.73
C ASP A 5 -9.71 10.33 -23.16
N ALA A 6 -8.96 11.16 -22.43
CA ALA A 6 -7.55 11.45 -22.70
C ALA A 6 -6.59 10.49 -21.97
N PHE A 7 -7.04 9.78 -20.92
CA PHE A 7 -6.17 8.88 -20.15
C PHE A 7 -5.41 7.83 -20.98
N PRO A 8 -5.98 7.22 -22.04
CA PRO A 8 -5.25 6.25 -22.84
C PRO A 8 -4.16 6.88 -23.73
N THR A 9 -4.28 8.17 -24.05
CA THR A 9 -3.45 8.85 -25.07
C THR A 9 -2.58 9.97 -24.51
N ARG A 10 -2.74 10.33 -23.23
CA ARG A 10 -1.95 11.39 -22.58
C ARG A 10 -0.44 11.09 -22.60
N PRO A 11 0.43 12.12 -22.53
CA PRO A 11 1.86 11.93 -22.75
C PRO A 11 2.57 11.15 -21.63
N GLN A 12 2.03 11.14 -20.41
CA GLN A 12 2.66 10.53 -19.23
C GLN A 12 1.64 9.70 -18.43
N ASP A 13 2.07 8.57 -17.88
CA ASP A 13 1.29 7.71 -16.99
C ASP A 13 -0.09 7.35 -17.59
N ARG A 14 -0.11 6.65 -18.73
CA ARG A 14 -1.35 6.31 -19.44
C ARG A 14 -2.17 5.28 -18.66
N PHE A 15 -3.49 5.46 -18.65
CA PHE A 15 -4.42 4.51 -18.04
C PHE A 15 -5.43 4.03 -19.07
N ALA A 16 -5.68 2.73 -19.10
CA ALA A 16 -6.82 2.16 -19.77
C ALA A 16 -8.06 2.28 -18.87
N ILE A 17 -9.19 2.67 -19.45
CA ILE A 17 -10.48 2.71 -18.77
C ILE A 17 -11.55 2.29 -19.78
N SER A 18 -12.43 1.37 -19.36
CA SER A 18 -13.49 0.87 -20.23
C SER A 18 -14.58 1.92 -20.46
N GLU A 19 -15.32 1.84 -21.56
CA GLU A 19 -16.46 2.73 -21.79
C GLU A 19 -17.56 2.55 -20.72
N ALA A 20 -17.73 1.32 -20.21
CA ALA A 20 -18.66 1.06 -19.11
C ALA A 20 -18.26 1.80 -17.82
N ASP A 21 -16.98 1.77 -17.44
CA ASP A 21 -16.50 2.48 -16.26
C ASP A 21 -16.56 4.00 -16.44
N LYS A 22 -16.27 4.51 -17.65
CA LYS A 22 -16.47 5.92 -17.97
C LYS A 22 -17.93 6.33 -17.81
N GLN A 23 -18.88 5.49 -18.25
CA GLN A 23 -20.30 5.75 -18.11
C GLN A 23 -20.71 5.80 -16.63
N VAL A 24 -20.33 4.80 -15.84
CA VAL A 24 -20.58 4.77 -14.38
C VAL A 24 -20.00 6.02 -13.70
N TYR A 25 -18.78 6.41 -14.05
CA TYR A 25 -18.18 7.62 -13.49
C TYR A 25 -18.99 8.88 -13.84
N ARG A 26 -19.38 9.04 -15.11
CA ARG A 26 -20.10 10.24 -15.60
C ARG A 26 -21.51 10.35 -15.02
N GLU A 27 -22.24 9.24 -14.96
CA GLU A 27 -23.67 9.22 -14.66
C GLU A 27 -23.98 9.03 -13.18
N GLN A 28 -23.08 8.37 -12.42
CA GLN A 28 -23.33 8.02 -11.02
C GLN A 28 -22.33 8.66 -10.06
N LEU A 29 -21.03 8.46 -10.28
CA LEU A 29 -20.02 8.90 -9.31
C LEU A 29 -19.83 10.42 -9.30
N TYR A 30 -19.62 11.03 -10.48
CA TYR A 30 -19.38 12.47 -10.57
C TYR A 30 -20.55 13.31 -10.05
N PRO A 31 -21.82 13.06 -10.43
CA PRO A 31 -22.94 13.84 -9.93
C PRO A 31 -23.13 13.74 -8.40
N TYR A 32 -22.78 12.60 -7.82
CA TYR A 32 -22.80 12.45 -6.37
C TYR A 32 -21.65 13.21 -5.70
N TRP A 33 -20.43 13.18 -6.24
CA TRP A 33 -19.26 13.77 -5.56
C TRP A 33 -19.01 15.25 -5.88
N GLU A 34 -19.62 15.79 -6.93
CA GLU A 34 -19.52 17.21 -7.27
C GLU A 34 -19.98 18.07 -6.08
N LYS A 35 -19.13 19.01 -5.63
CA LYS A 35 -19.32 19.87 -4.43
C LYS A 35 -19.18 19.16 -3.08
N ARG A 36 -18.89 17.86 -3.06
CA ARG A 36 -18.64 17.07 -1.83
C ARG A 36 -17.19 16.65 -1.68
N SER A 37 -16.35 16.92 -2.68
CA SER A 37 -14.95 16.52 -2.66
C SER A 37 -14.10 17.42 -1.75
N MET A 38 -12.98 16.87 -1.24
CA MET A 38 -11.99 17.66 -0.51
C MET A 38 -11.48 18.85 -1.33
N LYS A 39 -11.32 18.65 -2.65
CA LYS A 39 -10.90 19.72 -3.57
C LYS A 39 -11.91 20.86 -3.64
N ASP A 40 -13.20 20.55 -3.71
CA ASP A 40 -14.27 21.55 -3.73
C ASP A 40 -14.31 22.33 -2.42
N PHE A 41 -14.17 21.64 -1.29
CA PHE A 41 -14.08 22.25 0.03
C PHE A 41 -12.90 23.23 0.14
N ILE A 42 -11.70 22.78 -0.24
CA ILE A 42 -10.48 23.62 -0.16
C ILE A 42 -10.61 24.84 -1.09
N ASN A 43 -11.03 24.63 -2.34
CA ASN A 43 -11.18 25.73 -3.31
C ASN A 43 -12.22 26.78 -2.84
N GLY A 44 -13.28 26.35 -2.16
CA GLY A 44 -14.29 27.24 -1.58
C GLY A 44 -13.78 28.11 -0.42
N GLN A 45 -12.69 27.70 0.23
CA GLN A 45 -12.07 28.40 1.37
C GLN A 45 -10.91 29.32 0.95
N MET A 46 -10.40 29.23 -0.28
CA MET A 46 -9.26 30.03 -0.72
C MET A 46 -9.64 31.52 -0.86
N SER A 47 -8.81 32.41 -0.30
CA SER A 47 -8.90 33.85 -0.55
C SER A 47 -8.53 34.18 -2.01
N GLU A 48 -8.95 35.36 -2.49
CA GLU A 48 -8.61 35.80 -3.85
C GLU A 48 -7.10 35.99 -4.05
N GLU A 49 -6.37 36.35 -3.00
CA GLU A 49 -4.90 36.46 -3.03
C GLU A 49 -4.25 35.09 -3.27
N VAL A 50 -4.72 34.06 -2.56
CA VAL A 50 -4.24 32.67 -2.73
C VAL A 50 -4.60 32.14 -4.11
N LYS A 51 -5.84 32.39 -4.59
CA LYS A 51 -6.25 32.02 -5.95
C LYS A 51 -5.37 32.71 -7.00
N THR A 52 -5.10 33.99 -6.82
CA THR A 52 -4.24 34.76 -7.74
C THR A 52 -2.82 34.19 -7.74
N ALA A 53 -2.22 33.97 -6.57
CA ALA A 53 -0.86 33.45 -6.45
C ALA A 53 -0.69 32.03 -7.02
N THR A 54 -1.70 31.17 -6.87
CA THR A 54 -1.70 29.82 -7.46
C THR A 54 -1.91 29.86 -8.97
N GLN A 55 -2.79 30.74 -9.48
CA GLN A 55 -2.98 30.94 -10.91
C GLN A 55 -1.74 31.50 -11.59
N THR A 56 -1.02 32.43 -10.95
CA THR A 56 0.26 32.97 -11.43
C THR A 56 1.45 32.05 -11.14
N GLN A 57 1.22 30.85 -10.60
CA GLN A 57 2.23 29.82 -10.35
C GLN A 57 3.35 30.26 -9.38
N ILE A 58 3.07 31.19 -8.47
CA ILE A 58 4.01 31.56 -7.37
C ILE A 58 4.23 30.35 -6.47
N PHE A 59 3.16 29.61 -6.17
CA PHE A 59 3.21 28.31 -5.50
C PHE A 59 2.07 27.42 -5.99
N SER A 60 2.14 26.13 -5.66
CA SER A 60 1.04 25.18 -5.89
C SER A 60 0.53 24.63 -4.57
N VAL A 61 -0.78 24.49 -4.44
CA VAL A 61 -1.41 23.80 -3.29
C VAL A 61 -1.52 22.32 -3.65
N ASN A 62 -0.69 21.50 -3.01
CA ASN A 62 -0.65 20.05 -3.25
C ASN A 62 -1.66 19.31 -2.36
N GLN A 63 -1.86 18.00 -2.61
CA GLN A 63 -2.73 17.11 -1.82
C GLN A 63 -4.19 17.59 -1.70
N THR A 64 -4.70 18.23 -2.74
CA THR A 64 -6.11 18.66 -2.79
C THR A 64 -7.00 17.64 -3.50
N ASP A 65 -6.43 16.80 -4.36
CA ASP A 65 -7.13 15.87 -5.26
C ASP A 65 -6.85 14.38 -4.98
N LYS A 66 -6.15 14.08 -3.88
CA LYS A 66 -5.75 12.75 -3.42
C LYS A 66 -5.59 12.75 -1.91
N GLY A 67 -5.54 11.58 -1.28
CA GLY A 67 -5.32 11.54 0.16
C GLY A 67 -3.89 11.91 0.56
N GLN A 68 -3.70 12.19 1.84
CA GLN A 68 -2.45 12.73 2.36
C GLN A 68 -1.29 11.75 2.20
N GLY A 69 -1.43 10.51 2.67
CA GLY A 69 -0.32 9.56 2.77
C GLY A 69 0.84 10.14 3.58
N HIS A 70 2.09 9.96 3.12
CA HIS A 70 3.29 10.45 3.81
C HIS A 70 3.37 10.03 5.28
N ILE A 71 3.04 8.76 5.53
CA ILE A 71 3.03 8.15 6.85
C ILE A 71 3.81 6.84 6.81
N ILE A 72 4.39 6.49 7.95
CA ILE A 72 4.81 5.13 8.26
C ILE A 72 3.82 4.66 9.32
N ILE A 73 3.03 3.63 9.01
CA ILE A 73 2.14 3.06 10.02
C ILE A 73 2.97 2.29 11.06
N ASP A 74 2.36 2.01 12.20
CA ASP A 74 3.00 1.23 13.26
C ASP A 74 3.01 -0.28 12.93
N TYR A 75 3.85 -0.66 11.96
CA TYR A 75 4.09 -2.06 11.60
C TYR A 75 4.52 -2.92 12.79
N PRO A 76 5.43 -2.47 13.69
CA PRO A 76 5.75 -3.22 14.90
C PRO A 76 4.51 -3.55 15.73
N ARG A 77 3.61 -2.58 15.97
CA ARG A 77 2.37 -2.84 16.71
C ARG A 77 1.46 -3.81 15.97
N LEU A 78 1.28 -3.64 14.66
CA LEU A 78 0.48 -4.56 13.84
C LEU A 78 1.00 -5.99 13.92
N LEU A 79 2.29 -6.21 13.64
CA LEU A 79 2.87 -7.54 13.51
C LEU A 79 3.03 -8.24 14.86
N ASN A 80 3.28 -7.49 15.94
CA ASN A 80 3.45 -8.10 17.27
C ASN A 80 2.12 -8.43 17.96
N ASN A 81 1.01 -7.80 17.56
CA ASN A 81 -0.30 -7.98 18.20
C ASN A 81 -1.30 -8.74 17.32
N GLY A 82 -1.21 -8.63 15.99
CA GLY A 82 -2.22 -9.16 15.07
C GLY A 82 -3.53 -8.38 15.13
N LEU A 83 -4.50 -8.75 14.27
CA LEU A 83 -5.74 -8.00 14.14
C LEU A 83 -6.72 -8.21 15.31
N ASP A 84 -6.86 -9.42 15.87
CA ASP A 84 -7.82 -9.66 16.96
C ASP A 84 -7.46 -8.88 18.23
N ASN A 85 -6.17 -8.75 18.53
CA ASN A 85 -5.74 -7.99 19.71
C ASN A 85 -6.09 -6.50 19.55
N LEU A 86 -5.82 -5.92 18.36
CA LEU A 86 -6.20 -4.55 18.04
C LEU A 86 -7.72 -4.37 18.06
N LEU A 87 -8.47 -5.36 17.55
CA LEU A 87 -9.92 -5.34 17.57
C LEU A 87 -10.47 -5.37 18.99
N THR A 88 -9.91 -6.20 19.86
CA THR A 88 -10.28 -6.30 21.28
C THR A 88 -10.05 -4.97 22.00
N GLU A 89 -8.90 -4.33 21.75
CA GLU A 89 -8.58 -3.01 22.31
C GLU A 89 -9.59 -1.95 21.83
N LEU A 90 -9.84 -1.88 20.51
CA LEU A 90 -10.78 -0.91 19.94
C LEU A 90 -12.22 -1.17 20.37
N GLN A 91 -12.61 -2.43 20.55
CA GLN A 91 -13.91 -2.80 21.08
C GLN A 91 -14.06 -2.30 22.52
N SER A 92 -13.06 -2.50 23.38
CA SER A 92 -13.08 -1.96 24.75
C SER A 92 -13.20 -0.43 24.76
N HIS A 93 -12.52 0.27 23.83
CA HIS A 93 -12.64 1.73 23.71
C HIS A 93 -14.01 2.17 23.22
N ALA A 94 -14.58 1.48 22.22
CA ALA A 94 -15.91 1.74 21.71
C ALA A 94 -17.01 1.50 22.76
N GLU A 95 -16.86 0.46 23.61
CA GLU A 95 -17.79 0.18 24.71
C GLU A 95 -17.70 1.24 25.82
N GLN A 96 -16.51 1.73 26.13
CA GLN A 96 -16.31 2.79 27.12
C GLN A 96 -16.76 4.18 26.62
N GLN A 97 -16.70 4.40 25.32
CA GLN A 97 -17.04 5.67 24.67
C GLN A 97 -17.96 5.44 23.45
N PRO A 98 -19.22 5.02 23.67
CA PRO A 98 -20.13 4.61 22.59
C PRO A 98 -20.47 5.74 21.61
N ASP A 99 -20.45 6.99 22.07
CA ASP A 99 -20.71 8.17 21.23
C ASP A 99 -19.47 8.66 20.45
N ASN A 100 -18.31 8.03 20.66
CA ASN A 100 -17.08 8.40 19.97
C ASN A 100 -17.03 7.76 18.57
N ALA A 101 -17.40 8.56 17.56
CA ALA A 101 -17.44 8.13 16.16
C ALA A 101 -16.08 7.60 15.64
N PHE A 102 -14.95 8.06 16.20
CA PHE A 102 -13.64 7.56 15.78
C PHE A 102 -13.44 6.09 16.17
N TYR A 103 -13.76 5.71 17.41
CA TYR A 103 -13.62 4.32 17.85
C TYR A 103 -14.58 3.39 17.11
N ALA A 104 -15.82 3.83 16.87
CA ALA A 104 -16.77 3.08 16.06
C ALA A 104 -16.25 2.86 14.63
N ALA A 105 -15.72 3.91 13.98
CA ALA A 105 -15.16 3.80 12.63
C ALA A 105 -13.91 2.91 12.59
N ALA A 106 -12.99 3.05 13.54
CA ALA A 106 -11.77 2.25 13.62
C ALA A 106 -12.07 0.76 13.87
N LEU A 107 -13.05 0.45 14.72
CA LEU A 107 -13.50 -0.93 14.94
C LEU A 107 -14.09 -1.54 13.66
N LEU A 108 -14.95 -0.80 12.96
CA LEU A 108 -15.52 -1.24 11.68
C LEU A 108 -14.43 -1.48 10.63
N LEU A 109 -13.41 -0.62 10.58
CA LEU A 109 -12.28 -0.76 9.67
C LEU A 109 -11.49 -2.04 9.96
N LEU A 110 -11.15 -2.31 11.23
CA LEU A 110 -10.43 -3.54 11.60
C LEU A 110 -11.23 -4.80 11.26
N GLN A 111 -12.54 -4.81 11.54
CA GLN A 111 -13.43 -5.91 11.13
C GLN A 111 -13.48 -6.07 9.61
N ALA A 112 -13.51 -4.97 8.86
CA ALA A 112 -13.45 -5.00 7.40
C ALA A 112 -12.12 -5.56 6.88
N SER A 113 -11.00 -5.23 7.54
CA SER A 113 -9.67 -5.77 7.23
C SER A 113 -9.63 -7.29 7.40
N GLN A 114 -10.18 -7.83 8.49
CA GLN A 114 -10.28 -9.29 8.67
C GLN A 114 -11.10 -9.94 7.57
N ARG A 115 -12.27 -9.38 7.25
CA ARG A 115 -13.11 -9.88 6.14
C ARG A 115 -12.39 -9.80 4.80
N HIS A 116 -11.59 -8.77 4.55
CA HIS A 116 -10.81 -8.65 3.33
C HIS A 116 -9.78 -9.78 3.21
N ILE A 117 -9.05 -10.07 4.29
CA ILE A 117 -8.08 -11.18 4.33
C ILE A 117 -8.78 -12.52 4.11
N LEU A 118 -9.91 -12.76 4.77
CA LEU A 118 -10.68 -14.00 4.64
C LEU A 118 -11.24 -14.21 3.22
N ARG A 119 -11.51 -13.14 2.47
CA ARG A 119 -11.87 -13.29 1.04
C ARG A 119 -10.74 -13.86 0.19
N TYR A 120 -9.49 -13.52 0.49
CA TYR A 120 -8.34 -14.11 -0.19
C TYR A 120 -8.08 -15.54 0.25
N GLU A 121 -8.35 -15.87 1.51
CA GLU A 121 -8.35 -17.25 2.00
C GLU A 121 -9.31 -18.11 1.17
N SER A 122 -10.56 -17.69 1.05
CA SER A 122 -11.59 -18.44 0.32
C SER A 122 -11.27 -18.54 -1.17
N LEU A 123 -10.76 -17.46 -1.78
CA LEU A 123 -10.32 -17.46 -3.17
C LEU A 123 -9.15 -18.43 -3.40
N ALA A 124 -8.15 -18.43 -2.51
CA ALA A 124 -7.00 -19.31 -2.63
C ALA A 124 -7.40 -20.79 -2.51
N ARG A 125 -8.35 -21.13 -1.61
CA ARG A 125 -8.91 -22.49 -1.54
C ARG A 125 -9.64 -22.88 -2.82
N GLN A 126 -10.52 -22.01 -3.33
CA GLN A 126 -11.24 -22.27 -4.58
C GLN A 126 -10.28 -22.49 -5.75
N MET A 127 -9.22 -21.68 -5.86
CA MET A 127 -8.20 -21.86 -6.89
C MET A 127 -7.43 -23.16 -6.71
N ALA A 128 -7.14 -23.58 -5.47
CA ALA A 128 -6.47 -24.84 -5.18
C ALA A 128 -7.30 -26.05 -5.62
N GLU A 129 -8.62 -26.04 -5.39
CA GLU A 129 -9.54 -27.10 -5.81
C GLU A 129 -9.54 -27.30 -7.33
N GLN A 130 -9.33 -26.22 -8.09
CA GLN A 130 -9.32 -26.22 -9.55
C GLN A 130 -7.91 -26.38 -10.14
N CYS A 131 -6.88 -26.48 -9.31
CA CYS A 131 -5.48 -26.52 -9.74
C CYS A 131 -5.02 -27.96 -9.96
N SER A 132 -4.61 -28.27 -11.20
CA SER A 132 -4.05 -29.58 -11.56
C SER A 132 -2.57 -29.74 -11.21
N ASP A 133 -1.84 -28.63 -11.04
CA ASP A 133 -0.44 -28.65 -10.64
C ASP A 133 -0.34 -28.81 -9.12
N GLU A 134 0.27 -29.91 -8.67
CA GLU A 134 0.37 -30.29 -7.27
C GLU A 134 1.18 -29.29 -6.43
N THR A 135 2.26 -28.75 -6.98
CA THR A 135 3.11 -27.76 -6.30
C THR A 135 2.33 -26.46 -6.14
N ARG A 136 1.72 -25.97 -7.21
CA ARG A 136 0.92 -24.73 -7.16
C ARG A 136 -0.30 -24.88 -6.25
N ARG A 137 -0.92 -26.06 -6.23
CA ARG A 137 -2.02 -26.36 -5.32
C ARG A 137 -1.57 -26.26 -3.87
N ALA A 138 -0.42 -26.82 -3.52
CA ALA A 138 0.14 -26.73 -2.17
C ALA A 138 0.45 -25.27 -1.77
N GLU A 139 0.99 -24.46 -2.68
CA GLU A 139 1.20 -23.01 -2.45
C GLU A 139 -0.12 -22.27 -2.17
N LEU A 140 -1.17 -22.54 -2.97
CA LEU A 140 -2.48 -21.92 -2.80
C LEU A 140 -3.12 -22.30 -1.46
N LEU A 141 -3.04 -23.58 -1.07
CA LEU A 141 -3.49 -24.02 0.24
C LEU A 141 -2.71 -23.35 1.37
N ARG A 142 -1.39 -23.19 1.20
CA ARG A 142 -0.55 -22.49 2.17
C ARG A 142 -0.93 -21.02 2.31
N ILE A 143 -1.21 -20.33 1.20
CA ILE A 143 -1.73 -18.95 1.23
C ILE A 143 -3.06 -18.90 1.99
N ALA A 144 -3.98 -19.82 1.72
CA ALA A 144 -5.26 -19.88 2.43
C ALA A 144 -5.09 -20.07 3.94
N GLU A 145 -4.22 -21.00 4.36
CA GLU A 145 -3.90 -21.22 5.78
C GLU A 145 -3.33 -19.96 6.44
N ILE A 146 -2.36 -19.31 5.79
CA ILE A 146 -1.75 -18.08 6.29
C ILE A 146 -2.79 -16.96 6.41
N SER A 147 -3.65 -16.78 5.41
CA SER A 147 -4.69 -15.76 5.44
C SER A 147 -5.72 -16.03 6.53
N SER A 148 -6.14 -17.29 6.71
CA SER A 148 -7.00 -17.69 7.83
C SER A 148 -6.34 -17.38 9.18
N HIS A 149 -5.05 -17.66 9.32
CA HIS A 149 -4.29 -17.39 10.54
C HIS A 149 -4.19 -15.88 10.81
N ASN A 150 -3.68 -15.12 9.86
CA ASN A 150 -3.40 -13.68 9.98
C ASN A 150 -4.67 -12.83 10.15
N ALA A 151 -5.83 -13.32 9.71
CA ALA A 151 -7.09 -12.65 9.99
C ALA A 151 -7.34 -12.52 11.50
N HIS A 152 -6.85 -13.46 12.31
CA HIS A 152 -7.18 -13.56 13.73
C HIS A 152 -5.96 -13.52 14.66
N HIS A 153 -4.79 -13.90 14.17
CA HIS A 153 -3.62 -14.09 15.00
C HIS A 153 -2.45 -13.27 14.50
N LYS A 154 -1.52 -12.96 15.41
CA LYS A 154 -0.24 -12.39 15.02
C LYS A 154 0.57 -13.42 14.20
N PRO A 155 1.37 -12.96 13.23
CA PRO A 155 2.28 -13.83 12.50
C PRO A 155 3.28 -14.51 13.44
N GLN A 156 3.66 -15.74 13.10
CA GLN A 156 4.57 -16.59 13.87
C GLN A 156 5.85 -16.93 13.08
N ASP A 157 5.83 -16.70 11.78
CA ASP A 157 6.92 -16.93 10.86
C ASP A 157 7.01 -15.79 9.84
N PHE A 158 8.07 -15.79 9.02
CA PHE A 158 8.33 -14.74 8.05
C PHE A 158 7.25 -14.66 6.96
N TYR A 159 6.72 -15.81 6.51
CA TYR A 159 5.71 -15.81 5.45
C TYR A 159 4.40 -15.18 5.95
N GLN A 160 3.94 -15.56 7.13
CA GLN A 160 2.79 -14.92 7.77
C GLN A 160 3.02 -13.42 7.97
N ALA A 161 4.21 -13.01 8.41
CA ALA A 161 4.53 -11.59 8.59
C ALA A 161 4.48 -10.82 7.26
N CYS A 162 5.13 -11.32 6.20
CA CYS A 162 5.10 -10.72 4.86
C CYS A 162 3.67 -10.59 4.33
N GLN A 163 2.84 -11.62 4.54
CA GLN A 163 1.47 -11.62 4.05
C GLN A 163 0.57 -10.63 4.81
N LEU A 164 0.66 -10.56 6.14
CA LEU A 164 -0.10 -9.57 6.93
C LEU A 164 0.37 -8.13 6.63
N PHE A 165 1.68 -7.94 6.52
CA PHE A 165 2.28 -6.68 6.09
C PHE A 165 1.72 -6.24 4.73
N TRP A 166 1.66 -7.14 3.74
CA TRP A 166 1.15 -6.82 2.42
C TRP A 166 -0.35 -6.53 2.41
N TYR A 167 -1.15 -7.33 3.12
CA TYR A 167 -2.59 -7.07 3.24
C TYR A 167 -2.88 -5.69 3.79
N MET A 168 -2.18 -5.28 4.85
CA MET A 168 -2.40 -3.96 5.43
C MET A 168 -1.96 -2.83 4.50
N ASN A 169 -0.86 -3.01 3.75
CA ASN A 169 -0.47 -2.04 2.72
C ASN A 169 -1.56 -1.85 1.65
N ILE A 170 -2.17 -2.93 1.18
CA ILE A 170 -3.27 -2.86 0.20
C ILE A 170 -4.53 -2.24 0.79
N ILE A 171 -4.89 -2.60 2.03
CA ILE A 171 -6.06 -2.02 2.71
C ILE A 171 -5.91 -0.50 2.86
N LEU A 172 -4.73 0.00 3.22
CA LEU A 172 -4.46 1.44 3.30
C LEU A 172 -4.60 2.14 1.95
N GLN A 173 -4.23 1.47 0.85
CA GLN A 173 -4.42 2.00 -0.50
C GLN A 173 -5.88 1.99 -0.96
N TYR A 174 -6.71 1.07 -0.43
CA TYR A 174 -8.16 1.11 -0.64
C TYR A 174 -8.83 2.23 0.14
N GLU A 175 -8.38 2.49 1.37
CA GLU A 175 -8.90 3.58 2.20
C GLU A 175 -8.68 4.94 1.53
N SER A 176 -7.54 5.10 0.85
CA SER A 176 -7.22 6.35 0.18
C SER A 176 -6.23 6.16 -0.96
N ASN A 177 -6.48 6.82 -2.11
CA ASN A 177 -5.49 7.03 -3.16
C ASN A 177 -4.37 7.97 -2.63
N ALA A 178 -3.41 7.42 -1.90
CA ALA A 178 -2.37 8.16 -1.18
C ALA A 178 -0.98 7.68 -1.62
N SER A 179 -0.07 8.63 -1.83
CA SER A 179 1.34 8.32 -2.08
C SER A 179 2.13 8.30 -0.78
N SER A 180 3.30 7.66 -0.82
CA SER A 180 4.28 7.71 0.27
C SER A 180 3.80 7.05 1.57
N LEU A 181 2.99 5.99 1.49
CA LEU A 181 2.80 5.06 2.61
C LEU A 181 4.11 4.28 2.77
N SER A 182 5.05 4.85 3.51
CA SER A 182 6.40 4.33 3.59
C SER A 182 6.43 3.08 4.46
N LEU A 183 7.29 2.14 4.08
CA LEU A 183 7.42 0.85 4.72
C LEU A 183 8.32 0.93 5.96
N GLY A 184 9.06 2.03 6.13
CA GLY A 184 9.84 2.29 7.34
C GLY A 184 11.04 1.35 7.49
N ARG A 185 11.46 1.08 8.73
CA ARG A 185 12.62 0.23 9.05
C ARG A 185 12.33 -1.27 8.89
N PHE A 186 12.03 -1.68 7.65
CA PHE A 186 11.56 -3.02 7.29
C PHE A 186 12.46 -4.12 7.83
N ASP A 187 13.78 -3.97 7.66
CA ASP A 187 14.76 -4.94 8.12
C ASP A 187 14.80 -5.11 9.65
N GLN A 188 14.26 -4.18 10.43
CA GLN A 188 14.25 -4.28 11.90
C GLN A 188 13.01 -5.01 12.40
N TYR A 189 11.81 -4.58 11.98
CA TYR A 189 10.57 -5.17 12.50
C TYR A 189 10.25 -6.53 11.89
N MET A 190 10.83 -6.85 10.73
CA MET A 190 10.66 -8.17 10.10
C MET A 190 11.68 -9.21 10.57
N LEU A 191 12.82 -8.78 11.11
CA LEU A 191 13.92 -9.67 11.51
C LEU A 191 13.51 -10.77 12.49
N PRO A 192 12.71 -10.51 13.54
CA PRO A 192 12.28 -11.55 14.46
C PRO A 192 11.55 -12.71 13.76
N PHE A 193 10.71 -12.40 12.77
CA PHE A 193 9.95 -13.39 12.02
C PHE A 193 10.84 -14.18 11.05
N TYR A 194 11.81 -13.51 10.41
CA TYR A 194 12.83 -14.17 9.59
C TYR A 194 13.66 -15.16 10.42
N GLN A 195 14.13 -14.74 11.59
CA GLN A 195 14.90 -15.60 12.48
C GLN A 195 14.05 -16.75 13.03
N ALA A 196 12.77 -16.51 13.34
CA ALA A 196 11.84 -17.55 13.75
C ALA A 196 11.66 -18.63 12.67
N SER A 197 11.48 -18.23 11.40
CA SER A 197 11.41 -19.15 10.26
C SER A 197 12.67 -20.02 10.14
N LEU A 198 13.87 -19.42 10.23
CA LEU A 198 15.13 -20.17 10.18
C LEU A 198 15.25 -21.18 11.33
N ASN A 199 14.89 -20.77 12.55
CA ASN A 199 14.93 -21.65 13.72
C ASN A 199 13.93 -22.81 13.63
N GLN A 200 12.83 -22.63 12.89
CA GLN A 200 11.85 -23.68 12.58
C GLN A 200 12.30 -24.58 11.41
N GLY A 201 13.47 -24.33 10.83
CA GLY A 201 14.03 -25.13 9.73
C GLY A 201 13.50 -24.77 8.34
N GLN A 202 12.89 -23.59 8.17
CA GLN A 202 12.50 -23.13 6.83
C GLN A 202 13.75 -22.81 5.99
N ASP A 203 13.71 -23.16 4.71
CA ASP A 203 14.82 -22.96 3.78
C ASP A 203 15.11 -21.46 3.55
N PRO A 204 16.34 -20.98 3.81
CA PRO A 204 16.73 -19.60 3.52
C PRO A 204 16.47 -19.16 2.07
N ALA A 205 16.61 -20.06 1.09
CA ALA A 205 16.38 -19.73 -0.31
C ALA A 205 14.91 -19.40 -0.57
N PHE A 206 14.00 -20.18 0.02
CA PHE A 206 12.57 -19.91 -0.01
C PHE A 206 12.19 -18.60 0.69
N LEU A 207 12.82 -18.28 1.84
CA LEU A 207 12.57 -16.99 2.51
C LEU A 207 13.02 -15.79 1.66
N LYS A 208 14.11 -15.94 0.90
CA LYS A 208 14.57 -14.93 -0.06
C LYS A 208 13.57 -14.76 -1.20
N GLU A 209 13.06 -15.86 -1.77
CA GLU A 209 12.03 -15.81 -2.81
C GLU A 209 10.73 -15.15 -2.33
N LEU A 210 10.32 -15.39 -1.08
CA LEU A 210 9.18 -14.70 -0.47
C LEU A 210 9.39 -13.18 -0.39
N LEU A 211 10.60 -12.76 -0.02
CA LEU A 211 10.98 -11.34 0.03
C LEU A 211 10.96 -10.72 -1.38
N GLU A 212 11.52 -11.41 -2.38
CA GLU A 212 11.51 -10.96 -3.78
C GLU A 212 10.07 -10.87 -4.32
N SER A 213 9.22 -11.84 -4.00
CA SER A 213 7.80 -11.82 -4.33
C SER A 213 7.09 -10.61 -3.73
N LEU A 214 7.41 -10.25 -2.48
CA LEU A 214 6.89 -9.04 -1.84
C LEU A 214 7.32 -7.76 -2.57
N TRP A 215 8.56 -7.69 -3.06
CA TRP A 215 9.02 -6.55 -3.87
C TRP A 215 8.30 -6.45 -5.21
N VAL A 216 8.03 -7.57 -5.87
CA VAL A 216 7.18 -7.57 -7.06
C VAL A 216 5.79 -7.03 -6.71
N LYS A 217 5.19 -7.47 -5.60
CA LYS A 217 3.89 -6.98 -5.14
C LYS A 217 3.89 -5.47 -4.85
N CYS A 218 4.94 -4.94 -4.24
CA CYS A 218 5.07 -3.50 -3.98
C CYS A 218 5.06 -2.63 -5.26
N ASN A 219 5.35 -3.21 -6.44
CA ASN A 219 5.28 -2.54 -7.74
C ASN A 219 3.92 -2.70 -8.45
N ASP A 220 2.99 -3.47 -7.89
CA ASP A 220 1.66 -3.75 -8.47
C ASP A 220 0.65 -2.63 -8.20
N ILE A 221 0.94 -1.76 -7.23
CA ILE A 221 0.07 -0.64 -6.88
C ILE A 221 0.31 0.52 -7.85
N VAL A 222 -0.78 1.05 -8.40
CA VAL A 222 -0.75 2.20 -9.29
C VAL A 222 -1.68 3.29 -8.74
N LEU A 223 -1.17 4.52 -8.67
CA LEU A 223 -1.92 5.68 -8.19
C LEU A 223 -2.42 6.51 -9.36
N LEU A 224 -3.72 6.75 -9.43
CA LEU A 224 -4.29 7.64 -10.44
C LEU A 224 -3.99 9.10 -10.09
N ARG A 225 -3.38 9.82 -11.04
CA ARG A 225 -3.08 11.25 -10.94
C ARG A 225 -3.65 12.02 -12.12
N SER A 226 -4.02 13.28 -11.90
CA SER A 226 -4.36 14.23 -12.96
C SER A 226 -3.17 14.43 -13.92
N THR A 227 -3.44 14.83 -15.15
CA THR A 227 -2.39 15.00 -16.18
C THR A 227 -1.38 16.08 -15.78
N SER A 228 -1.81 17.15 -15.11
CA SER A 228 -0.90 18.16 -14.56
C SER A 228 0.00 17.59 -13.47
N SER A 229 -0.54 16.79 -12.55
CA SER A 229 0.24 16.16 -11.47
C SER A 229 1.20 15.10 -12.00
N ALA A 230 0.79 14.30 -12.99
CA ALA A 230 1.63 13.26 -13.60
C ALA A 230 2.92 13.81 -14.22
N ARG A 231 2.96 15.07 -14.65
CA ARG A 231 4.18 15.72 -15.15
C ARG A 231 5.27 15.89 -14.08
N TYR A 232 4.87 16.02 -12.81
CA TYR A 232 5.79 16.19 -11.68
C TYR A 232 6.12 14.85 -11.00
N PHE A 233 5.28 13.83 -11.21
CA PHE A 233 5.41 12.50 -10.60
C PHE A 233 5.35 11.41 -11.69
N ALA A 234 6.19 11.54 -12.70
CA ALA A 234 6.22 10.64 -13.86
C ALA A 234 6.72 9.23 -13.48
N GLY A 235 6.14 8.20 -14.07
CA GLY A 235 6.60 6.80 -13.94
C GLY A 235 5.84 5.99 -12.91
N PHE A 236 4.57 6.34 -12.63
CA PHE A 236 3.73 5.67 -11.61
C PHE A 236 4.36 5.52 -10.21
N PRO A 237 5.10 6.52 -9.67
CA PRO A 237 5.73 6.37 -8.37
C PRO A 237 4.64 6.24 -7.28
N THR A 238 4.72 5.19 -6.47
CA THR A 238 3.87 5.02 -5.28
C THR A 238 4.47 5.71 -4.06
N GLY A 239 5.81 5.78 -4.00
CA GLY A 239 6.55 6.37 -2.88
C GLY A 239 6.80 5.40 -1.72
N TYR A 240 6.68 4.09 -1.94
CA TYR A 240 7.08 3.09 -0.94
C TYR A 240 8.58 3.19 -0.66
N THR A 241 8.90 3.72 0.52
CA THR A 241 10.28 3.86 0.98
C THR A 241 10.54 2.86 2.11
N ILE A 242 11.55 2.01 1.94
CA ILE A 242 12.14 1.21 3.03
C ILE A 242 13.39 1.91 3.56
N LEU A 243 13.65 1.76 4.85
CA LEU A 243 14.89 2.13 5.51
C LEU A 243 15.59 0.85 5.97
N LEU A 244 16.89 0.78 5.73
CA LEU A 244 17.74 -0.37 6.07
C LEU A 244 18.93 0.09 6.92
N GLY A 245 19.34 -0.74 7.87
CA GLY A 245 20.48 -0.49 8.74
C GLY A 245 20.28 0.70 9.68
N GLY A 246 21.31 1.55 9.79
CA GLY A 246 21.36 2.68 10.72
C GLY A 246 21.81 2.27 12.12
N LEU A 247 21.29 2.96 13.14
CA LEU A 247 21.63 2.71 14.54
C LEU A 247 20.42 2.18 15.33
N THR A 248 20.70 1.41 16.36
CA THR A 248 19.76 1.04 17.42
C THR A 248 19.56 2.23 18.38
N GLU A 249 18.59 2.15 19.27
CA GLU A 249 18.34 3.17 20.30
C GLU A 249 19.55 3.42 21.22
N THR A 250 20.45 2.43 21.34
CA THR A 250 21.69 2.53 22.13
C THR A 250 22.90 3.01 21.31
N GLY A 251 22.70 3.42 20.04
CA GLY A 251 23.77 3.90 19.17
C GLY A 251 24.65 2.82 18.55
N ARG A 252 24.33 1.53 18.73
CA ARG A 252 25.02 0.42 18.04
C ARG A 252 24.50 0.26 16.62
N SER A 253 25.32 -0.29 15.71
CA SER A 253 24.88 -0.65 14.35
C SER A 253 23.63 -1.53 14.39
N ALA A 254 22.63 -1.16 13.58
CA ALA A 254 21.40 -1.92 13.37
C ALA A 254 21.41 -2.72 12.05
N VAL A 255 22.55 -2.75 11.35
CA VAL A 255 22.71 -3.57 10.14
C VAL A 255 22.58 -5.05 10.50
N ASN A 256 21.74 -5.77 9.77
CA ASN A 256 21.45 -7.18 10.00
C ASN A 256 21.31 -7.96 8.68
N VAL A 257 21.03 -9.26 8.77
CA VAL A 257 20.90 -10.13 7.58
C VAL A 257 19.80 -9.67 6.62
N LEU A 258 18.66 -9.20 7.12
CA LEU A 258 17.60 -8.66 6.28
C LEU A 258 18.01 -7.35 5.60
N SER A 259 18.89 -6.54 6.20
CA SER A 259 19.43 -5.35 5.54
C SER A 259 20.10 -5.73 4.21
N PHE A 260 20.89 -6.80 4.21
CA PHE A 260 21.57 -7.31 3.00
C PHE A 260 20.59 -7.99 2.05
N LEU A 261 19.71 -8.89 2.53
CA LEU A 261 18.74 -9.56 1.67
C LEU A 261 17.77 -8.59 0.99
N CYS A 262 17.42 -7.48 1.64
CA CYS A 262 16.62 -6.43 1.01
C CYS A 262 17.37 -5.75 -0.13
N LEU A 263 18.69 -5.54 0.01
CA LEU A 263 19.52 -4.97 -1.06
C LEU A 263 19.72 -5.95 -2.21
N ASP A 264 19.96 -7.22 -1.91
CA ASP A 264 20.16 -8.29 -2.91
C ASP A 264 18.86 -8.59 -3.68
N GLY A 265 17.70 -8.45 -3.02
CA GLY A 265 16.39 -8.68 -3.61
C GLY A 265 15.83 -7.50 -4.40
N LEU A 266 16.47 -6.32 -4.33
CA LEU A 266 16.13 -5.23 -5.25
C LEU A 266 16.66 -5.61 -6.63
N PRO A 267 15.79 -5.73 -7.66
CA PRO A 267 16.27 -6.07 -8.99
C PRO A 267 17.34 -5.06 -9.43
N GLU A 268 18.47 -5.54 -9.94
CA GLU A 268 19.46 -4.73 -10.66
C GLU A 268 18.79 -4.13 -11.91
N TYR A 269 17.99 -3.09 -11.74
CA TYR A 269 17.59 -2.26 -12.86
C TYR A 269 18.74 -1.29 -13.13
N PRO A 270 19.40 -1.34 -14.30
CA PRO A 270 20.15 -0.18 -14.73
C PRO A 270 19.19 1.01 -14.73
N PRO A 271 19.60 2.19 -14.22
CA PRO A 271 18.75 3.37 -14.25
C PRO A 271 18.24 3.53 -15.67
N ALA A 272 16.91 3.67 -15.83
CA ALA A 272 16.30 3.90 -17.12
C ALA A 272 17.09 5.00 -17.82
N THR A 273 17.86 4.61 -18.84
CA THR A 273 18.71 5.54 -19.58
C THR A 273 17.75 6.52 -20.24
N ALA A 274 17.66 7.72 -19.68
CA ALA A 274 17.17 8.86 -20.43
C ALA A 274 18.05 8.92 -21.67
N GLU A 275 17.49 8.61 -22.84
CA GLU A 275 18.16 8.84 -24.11
C GLU A 275 18.70 10.28 -24.08
N PRO A 276 19.99 10.51 -24.37
CA PRO A 276 20.50 11.85 -24.49
C PRO A 276 19.75 12.51 -25.65
N ARG A 277 18.89 13.48 -25.33
CA ARG A 277 18.33 14.38 -26.32
C ARG A 277 19.51 15.00 -27.06
N ARG A 278 19.72 14.59 -28.31
CA ARG A 278 20.58 15.33 -29.24
C ARG A 278 19.99 16.73 -29.34
N ALA A 279 20.68 17.69 -28.73
CA ALA A 279 20.48 19.08 -29.06
C ALA A 279 20.94 19.27 -30.50
N GLY A 280 19.99 19.40 -31.41
CA GLY A 280 20.24 19.97 -32.73
C GLY A 280 20.30 21.48 -32.60
N GLN A 281 21.51 22.03 -32.66
CA GLN A 281 21.89 23.11 -33.58
C GLN A 281 23.27 22.75 -34.13
#